data_AF-A0A2E7EAY3-F1
#
_entry.id   AF-A0A2E7EAY3-F1
#
_cell.length_a   1.000
_cell.length_b   1.000
_cell.length_c   1.000
_cell.angle_alpha   90.00
_cell.angle_beta   90.00
_cell.angle_gamma   90.00
#
_symmetry.space_group_name_H-M   'P 1'
#
loop_
_entity.id
_entity.type
_entity.pdbx_description
1 polymer ?
#
loop_
_entity_poly.entity_id
_entity_poly.type
_entity_poly.pdbx_seq_one_letter_code
_entity_poly.pdbx_strand_id
1 'polypeptide(L)'
;MLLGLFSVAVVNAGTDSGESSQKVTLVWQDGVDIETFWQQYADANGGLTWGKSTTYPEYEKVREGDTLLIQLAQGPCLMEFFHSRWRRANDVRRWAPSVNEYGGCPYVFD
;
A
#
# COMPACT_ATOMS: atom_id res chain seq x y z
N MET A 1 19.35 36.75 20.07
CA MET A 1 18.86 35.40 19.74
C MET A 1 18.22 35.49 18.36
N LEU A 2 18.87 34.94 17.33
CA LEU A 2 18.36 34.96 15.96
C LEU A 2 17.26 33.88 15.80
N LEU A 3 16.08 34.31 15.34
CA LEU A 3 15.01 33.44 14.86
C LEU A 3 15.38 32.99 13.44
N GLY A 4 15.80 31.74 13.29
CA GLY A 4 16.05 31.11 12.00
C GLY A 4 14.72 30.73 11.34
N LEU A 5 14.38 31.42 10.26
CA LEU A 5 13.37 31.02 9.29
C LEU A 5 13.87 29.78 8.54
N PHE A 6 13.23 28.63 8.76
CA PHE A 6 13.44 27.46 7.90
C PHE A 6 12.47 27.56 6.72
N SER A 7 12.96 28.05 5.58
CA SER A 7 12.26 27.98 4.31
C SER A 7 12.30 26.56 3.77
N VAL A 8 11.14 25.94 3.56
CA VAL A 8 11.00 24.74 2.73
C VAL A 8 11.21 25.15 1.28
N ALA A 9 12.23 24.60 0.62
CA ALA A 9 12.44 24.80 -0.81
C ALA A 9 11.65 23.74 -1.60
N VAL A 10 10.61 24.16 -2.30
CA VAL A 10 9.99 23.37 -3.37
C VAL A 10 10.69 23.76 -4.67
N VAL A 11 11.53 22.86 -5.19
CA VAL A 11 12.08 22.96 -6.55
C VAL A 11 11.10 22.33 -7.52
N ASN A 12 10.42 23.15 -8.32
CA ASN A 12 9.60 22.70 -9.43
C ASN A 12 10.44 22.73 -10.71
N ALA A 13 10.70 21.56 -11.29
CA ALA A 13 11.30 21.44 -12.61
C ALA A 13 10.34 20.68 -13.53
N GLY A 14 9.84 21.39 -14.55
CA GLY A 14 9.47 20.84 -15.85
C GLY A 14 8.12 20.14 -15.95
N THR A 15 7.18 20.80 -16.62
CA THR A 15 6.04 20.18 -17.30
C THR A 15 6.52 19.41 -18.54
N ASP A 16 6.24 18.11 -18.60
CA ASP A 16 6.13 17.38 -19.87
C ASP A 16 4.93 16.43 -19.79
N SER A 17 4.06 16.54 -20.78
CA SER A 17 2.82 15.78 -20.90
C SER A 17 3.13 14.40 -21.49
N GLY A 18 3.52 13.49 -20.62
CA GLY A 18 3.44 12.05 -20.85
C GLY A 18 2.83 11.43 -19.60
N GLU A 19 1.73 10.70 -19.74
CA GLU A 19 1.15 9.90 -18.66
C GLU A 19 2.10 8.73 -18.34
N SER A 20 3.23 9.07 -17.74
CA SER A 20 4.15 8.15 -17.10
C SER A 20 3.52 7.84 -15.77
N SER A 21 2.98 6.64 -15.63
CA SER A 21 2.57 6.06 -14.36
C SER A 21 3.76 6.12 -13.40
N GLN A 22 3.89 7.22 -12.66
CA GLN A 22 4.88 7.33 -11.61
C GLN A 22 4.45 6.37 -10.51
N LYS A 23 5.09 5.20 -10.51
CA LYS A 23 4.91 4.19 -9.46
C LYS A 23 5.37 4.82 -8.14
N VAL A 24 4.42 5.33 -7.36
CA VAL A 24 4.71 6.01 -6.10
C VAL A 24 5.46 5.06 -5.19
N THR A 25 6.69 5.42 -4.81
CA THR A 25 7.48 4.64 -3.87
C THR A 25 7.09 5.06 -2.46
N LEU A 26 6.06 4.41 -1.91
CA LEU A 26 5.65 4.57 -0.52
C LEU A 26 6.53 3.70 0.39
N VAL A 27 7.06 4.29 1.46
CA VAL A 27 7.94 3.61 2.43
C VAL A 27 7.29 3.64 3.80
N TRP A 28 7.25 2.49 4.47
CA TRP A 28 6.74 2.38 5.85
C TRP A 28 7.63 3.16 6.82
N GLN A 29 7.00 3.88 7.75
CA GLN A 29 7.66 4.55 8.87
C GLN A 29 6.99 4.16 10.18
N ASP A 30 7.79 3.79 11.18
CA ASP A 30 7.26 3.44 12.50
C ASP A 30 6.57 4.65 13.14
N GLY A 31 5.46 4.39 13.85
CA GLY A 31 4.63 5.42 14.47
C GLY A 31 3.54 6.00 13.56
N VAL A 32 3.48 5.61 12.29
CA VAL A 32 2.34 5.90 11.40
C VAL A 32 1.23 4.86 11.63
N ASP A 33 -0.02 5.24 11.40
CA ASP A 33 -1.14 4.29 11.40
C ASP A 33 -1.05 3.34 10.19
N ILE A 34 -1.06 2.03 10.46
CA ILE A 34 -0.81 1.00 9.44
C ILE A 34 -1.91 0.95 8.38
N GLU A 35 -3.18 1.12 8.77
CA GLU A 35 -4.30 1.10 7.83
C GLU A 35 -4.27 2.31 6.90
N THR A 36 -3.95 3.49 7.43
CA THR A 36 -3.76 4.72 6.64
C THR A 36 -2.63 4.55 5.63
N PHE A 37 -1.50 3.98 6.05
CA PHE A 37 -0.39 3.66 5.15
C PHE A 37 -0.81 2.69 4.03
N TRP A 38 -1.53 1.62 4.37
CA TRP A 38 -2.06 0.67 3.39
C TRP A 38 -3.06 1.30 2.42
N GLN A 39 -3.94 2.17 2.91
CA GLN A 39 -4.90 2.87 2.07
C GLN A 39 -4.18 3.80 1.08
N GLN A 40 -3.21 4.60 1.56
CA GLN A 40 -2.39 5.46 0.69
C GLN A 40 -1.68 4.66 -0.40
N TYR A 41 -1.14 3.50 -0.04
CA TYR A 41 -0.52 2.62 -1.02
C TYR A 41 -1.55 2.05 -2.01
N ALA A 42 -2.70 1.56 -1.56
CA ALA A 42 -3.75 1.02 -2.42
C ALA A 42 -4.25 2.08 -3.43
N ASP A 43 -4.43 3.32 -2.98
CA ASP A 43 -4.87 4.45 -3.81
C ASP A 43 -3.80 4.84 -4.85
N ALA A 44 -2.51 4.71 -4.51
CA ALA A 44 -1.39 5.10 -5.36
C ALA A 44 -0.85 3.98 -6.27
N ASN A 45 -1.21 2.72 -6.04
CA ASN A 45 -0.58 1.57 -6.72
C ASN A 45 -0.96 1.44 -8.21
N GLY A 46 -2.06 2.07 -8.63
CA GLY A 46 -2.56 2.03 -10.00
C GLY A 46 -3.38 0.79 -10.37
N GLY A 47 -3.53 -0.19 -9.46
CA GLY A 47 -4.45 -1.33 -9.59
C GLY A 47 -5.83 -1.02 -8.99
N LEU A 48 -6.82 -1.90 -9.21
CA LEU A 48 -8.12 -1.74 -8.58
C LEU A 48 -8.00 -2.04 -7.08
N THR A 49 -8.52 -1.14 -6.24
CA THR A 49 -8.74 -1.43 -4.83
C THR A 49 -10.13 -2.05 -4.65
N TRP A 50 -10.15 -3.30 -4.19
CA TRP A 50 -11.37 -4.05 -3.88
C TRP A 50 -11.96 -3.68 -2.51
N GLY A 51 -11.38 -2.67 -1.84
CA GLY A 51 -11.84 -2.16 -0.54
C GLY A 51 -11.61 -3.13 0.61
N LYS A 52 -12.43 -2.99 1.66
CA LYS A 52 -12.43 -3.89 2.83
C LYS A 52 -13.42 -5.03 2.62
N SER A 53 -13.01 -6.28 2.86
CA SER A 53 -13.89 -7.46 2.70
C SER A 53 -13.43 -8.59 3.61
N THR A 54 -14.29 -9.55 3.93
CA THR A 54 -13.93 -10.83 4.55
C THR A 54 -13.75 -11.95 3.53
N THR A 55 -13.98 -11.68 2.25
CA THR A 55 -13.98 -12.66 1.16
C THR A 55 -13.16 -12.15 -0.02
N TYR A 56 -12.42 -13.04 -0.67
CA TYR A 56 -11.64 -12.71 -1.87
C TYR A 56 -12.53 -12.52 -3.11
N PRO A 57 -12.23 -11.54 -3.98
CA PRO A 57 -12.86 -11.41 -5.29
C PRO A 57 -12.66 -12.64 -6.19
N GLU A 58 -13.55 -12.82 -7.16
CA GLU A 58 -13.44 -13.84 -8.21
C GLU A 58 -12.14 -13.67 -9.02
N TYR A 59 -11.43 -14.77 -9.24
CA TYR A 59 -10.11 -14.77 -9.87
C TYR A 59 -10.14 -14.30 -11.34
N GLU A 60 -11.28 -14.42 -12.00
CA GLU A 60 -11.49 -13.98 -13.39
C GLU A 60 -11.61 -12.45 -13.51
N LYS A 61 -11.88 -11.75 -12.40
CA LYS A 61 -12.10 -10.29 -12.36
C LYS A 61 -10.89 -9.51 -11.88
N VAL A 62 -9.97 -10.15 -11.17
CA VAL A 62 -8.78 -9.51 -10.59
C VAL A 62 -7.66 -9.39 -11.61
N ARG A 63 -6.85 -8.35 -11.47
CA ARG A 63 -5.69 -8.08 -12.32
C ARG A 63 -4.44 -7.93 -11.48
N GLU A 64 -3.28 -8.11 -12.12
CA GLU A 64 -1.98 -7.91 -11.48
C GLU A 64 -1.90 -6.50 -10.87
N GLY A 65 -1.53 -6.40 -9.60
CA GLY A 65 -1.44 -5.15 -8.85
C GLY A 65 -2.75 -4.71 -8.18
N ASP A 66 -3.85 -5.43 -8.37
CA ASP A 66 -5.07 -5.19 -7.60
C ASP A 66 -4.82 -5.40 -6.11
N THR A 67 -5.50 -4.61 -5.28
CA THR A 67 -5.33 -4.65 -3.82
C THR A 67 -6.65 -4.97 -3.13
N LEU A 68 -6.56 -5.60 -1.96
CA LEU A 68 -7.70 -5.91 -1.10
C LEU A 68 -7.29 -5.76 0.35
N LEU A 69 -8.09 -5.09 1.16
CA LEU A 69 -7.94 -5.14 2.61
C LEU A 69 -8.81 -6.28 3.17
N ILE A 70 -8.21 -7.46 3.33
CA ILE A 70 -8.91 -8.63 3.85
C ILE A 70 -9.08 -8.49 5.37
N GLN A 71 -10.30 -8.71 5.87
CA GLN A 71 -10.65 -8.59 7.27
C GLN A 71 -10.72 -9.98 7.90
N LEU A 72 -9.84 -10.23 8.86
CA LEU A 72 -9.84 -11.43 9.70
C LEU A 72 -10.28 -11.06 11.13
N ALA A 73 -10.48 -12.07 11.96
CA ALA A 73 -10.80 -11.89 13.39
C ALA A 73 -9.69 -11.14 14.15
N GLN A 74 -8.43 -11.35 13.76
CA GLN A 74 -7.24 -10.73 14.36
C GLN A 74 -7.00 -9.29 13.85
N GLY A 75 -7.71 -8.86 12.80
CA GLY A 75 -7.57 -7.54 12.20
C GLY A 75 -7.44 -7.60 10.68
N PRO A 76 -7.32 -6.44 10.02
CA PRO A 76 -7.13 -6.37 8.59
C PRO A 76 -5.72 -6.79 8.17
N CYS A 77 -5.58 -7.17 6.91
CA CYS A 77 -4.31 -7.25 6.22
C CYS A 77 -4.46 -6.73 4.79
N LEU A 78 -3.47 -5.98 4.32
CA LEU A 78 -3.43 -5.59 2.91
C LEU A 78 -2.85 -6.73 2.06
N MET A 79 -3.64 -7.16 1.09
CA MET A 79 -3.30 -8.14 0.07
C MET A 79 -3.09 -7.45 -1.28
N GLU A 80 -2.18 -7.98 -2.08
CA GLU A 80 -1.94 -7.60 -3.47
C GLU A 80 -2.00 -8.84 -4.36
N PHE A 81 -2.72 -8.74 -5.48
CA PHE A 81 -2.77 -9.80 -6.48
C PHE A 81 -1.50 -9.73 -7.34
N PHE A 82 -0.64 -10.73 -7.19
CA PHE A 82 0.69 -10.73 -7.79
C PHE A 82 1.09 -12.15 -8.23
N HIS A 83 1.51 -12.29 -9.49
CA HIS A 83 1.79 -13.56 -10.15
C HIS A 83 0.62 -14.55 -10.02
N SER A 84 -0.58 -14.12 -10.41
CA SER A 84 -1.80 -14.95 -10.47
C SER A 84 -2.32 -15.46 -9.12
N ARG A 85 -1.96 -14.83 -8.00
CA ARG A 85 -2.49 -15.16 -6.67
C ARG A 85 -2.44 -13.99 -5.71
N TRP A 86 -3.30 -14.03 -4.70
CA TRP A 86 -3.24 -13.09 -3.57
C TRP A 86 -2.01 -13.35 -2.71
N ARG A 87 -1.24 -12.29 -2.44
CA ARG A 87 -0.10 -12.29 -1.53
C ARG A 87 -0.29 -11.15 -0.53
N ARG A 88 0.34 -11.21 0.64
CA ARG A 88 0.44 -10.02 1.50
C ARG A 88 1.16 -8.93 0.71
N ALA A 89 0.64 -7.71 0.72
CA ALA A 89 1.26 -6.62 -0.05
C ALA A 89 2.74 -6.42 0.34
N ASN A 90 3.10 -6.62 1.60
CA ASN A 90 4.49 -6.53 2.04
C ASN A 90 5.40 -7.65 1.50
N ASP A 91 4.86 -8.83 1.16
CA ASP A 91 5.63 -9.89 0.48
C ASP A 91 5.97 -9.52 -0.98
N VAL A 92 5.24 -8.56 -1.56
CA VAL A 92 5.46 -8.00 -2.89
C VAL A 92 6.33 -6.74 -2.82
N ARG A 93 6.01 -5.83 -1.90
CA ARG A 93 6.59 -4.48 -1.81
C ARG A 93 7.83 -4.35 -0.94
N ARG A 94 8.10 -5.34 -0.09
CA ARG A 94 9.33 -5.43 0.72
C ARG A 94 9.56 -4.16 1.56
N TRP A 95 8.54 -3.74 2.30
CA TRP A 95 8.71 -2.73 3.34
C TRP A 95 9.42 -3.34 4.57
N ALA A 96 9.29 -2.69 5.74
CA ALA A 96 9.84 -3.22 6.97
C ALA A 96 9.21 -4.59 7.32
N PRO A 97 9.99 -5.56 7.86
CA PRO A 97 9.46 -6.85 8.27
C PRO A 97 8.30 -6.75 9.28
N SER A 98 8.32 -5.72 10.15
CA SER A 98 7.26 -5.45 11.13
C SER A 98 5.88 -5.32 10.50
N VAL A 99 5.77 -4.89 9.24
CA VAL A 99 4.48 -4.78 8.53
C VAL A 99 3.73 -6.12 8.46
N ASN A 100 4.45 -7.25 8.40
CA ASN A 100 3.82 -8.58 8.39
C ASN A 100 3.20 -8.97 9.74
N GLU A 101 3.55 -8.28 10.82
CA GLU A 101 3.11 -8.57 12.19
C GLU A 101 1.81 -7.82 12.57
N TYR A 102 1.31 -6.94 11.71
CA TYR A 102 0.11 -6.15 11.99
C TYR A 102 -1.19 -6.91 11.70
N GLY A 103 -2.13 -6.79 12.63
CA GLY A 103 -3.51 -7.23 12.46
C GLY A 103 -3.63 -8.70 12.04
N GLY A 104 -4.30 -8.93 10.91
CA GLY A 104 -4.52 -10.26 10.36
C GLY A 104 -3.34 -10.81 9.56
N CYS A 105 -2.33 -10.01 9.22
CA CYS A 105 -1.28 -10.40 8.27
C CYS A 105 -0.46 -11.66 8.64
N PRO A 106 -0.22 -11.99 9.91
CA PRO A 106 0.40 -13.26 10.26
C PRO A 106 -0.47 -14.48 9.94
N TYR A 107 -1.79 -14.31 9.87
CA TYR A 107 -2.80 -15.38 9.88
C TYR A 107 -3.58 -15.51 8.57
N VAL A 108 -3.31 -14.69 7.54
CA VAL A 108 -4.08 -14.66 6.28
C VAL A 108 -4.04 -15.95 5.45
N PHE A 109 -3.18 -16.90 5.81
CA PHE A 109 -3.02 -18.17 5.10
C PHE A 109 -3.27 -19.39 6.00
N ASP A 110 -3.79 -19.18 7.21
CA ASP A 110 -4.10 -20.26 8.15
C ASP A 110 -5.40 -21.01 7.78
#